data_AF-A0AA97NBJ7-F1
#
_entry.id   AF-A0AA97NBJ7-F1
#
_cell.length_a   1.000
_cell.length_b   1.000
_cell.length_c   1.000
_cell.angle_alpha   90.00
_cell.angle_beta   90.00
_cell.angle_gamma   90.00
#
_symmetry.space_group_name_H-M   'P 1'
#
loop_
_entity.id
_entity.type
_entity.pdbx_description
1 polymer ?
#
loop_
_entity_poly.entity_id
_entity_poly.type
_entity_poly.pdbx_seq_one_letter_code
_entity_poly.pdbx_strand_id
1 'polypeptide(L)'
;PPPQAGDFGRGHKGGGGAGGALGGPGGRGAMAGALSLAFLFFLCAEVEGFTLCQAPVLQTKVFQYRLWDVNQKSLYLRDDQLVAGHLQGANAALEEKVFWVPNHAFEPARLPVILGIRHGSRCLA
;
A
#
# COMPACT_ATOMS: atom_id res chain seq x y z
N PRO A 1 -35.48 42.16 -1.39
CA PRO A 1 -35.54 43.04 -2.59
C PRO A 1 -34.24 43.84 -2.67
N PRO A 2 -33.48 43.80 -3.77
CA PRO A 2 -32.31 44.66 -3.96
C PRO A 2 -32.68 45.92 -4.75
N PRO A 3 -32.07 47.05 -4.41
CA PRO A 3 -31.81 48.12 -5.38
C PRO A 3 -30.39 48.73 -5.12
N GLN A 4 -29.58 49.27 -6.05
CA GLN A 4 -29.60 49.50 -7.49
C GLN A 4 -28.14 49.66 -7.98
N ALA A 5 -27.99 49.60 -9.29
CA ALA A 5 -26.82 50.01 -10.05
C ALA A 5 -26.65 51.55 -10.14
N GLY A 6 -25.43 51.97 -10.47
CA GLY A 6 -25.02 53.32 -10.88
C GLY A 6 -23.49 53.28 -11.07
N ASP A 7 -22.90 53.01 -12.23
CA ASP A 7 -22.91 53.59 -13.58
C ASP A 7 -21.70 54.51 -13.85
N PHE A 8 -21.00 54.17 -14.94
CA PHE A 8 -20.11 54.97 -15.82
C PHE A 8 -18.80 55.62 -15.34
N GLY A 9 -17.71 55.27 -16.06
CA GLY A 9 -16.42 55.96 -16.02
C GLY A 9 -15.37 55.41 -16.99
N ARG A 10 -15.60 55.54 -18.30
CA ARG A 10 -14.67 55.39 -19.45
C ARG A 10 -13.52 56.43 -19.32
N GLY A 11 -12.23 56.29 -19.64
CA GLY A 11 -11.37 55.31 -20.29
C GLY A 11 -9.97 55.96 -20.57
N HIS A 12 -9.15 55.30 -21.42
CA HIS A 12 -7.84 55.68 -22.04
C HIS A 12 -6.53 55.39 -21.27
N LYS A 13 -5.38 55.09 -21.90
CA LYS A 13 -4.94 54.37 -23.13
C LYS A 13 -3.39 54.36 -23.09
N GLY A 14 -2.73 53.32 -23.58
CA GLY A 14 -1.28 53.26 -23.89
C GLY A 14 -0.78 51.81 -23.74
N GLY A 15 -0.44 51.04 -24.78
CA GLY A 15 0.66 51.24 -25.74
C GLY A 15 1.96 50.79 -25.08
N GLY A 16 2.77 49.81 -25.50
CA GLY A 16 2.91 48.94 -26.67
C GLY A 16 4.31 48.28 -26.53
N GLY A 17 4.52 47.07 -27.04
CA GLY A 17 5.86 46.45 -27.01
C GLY A 17 5.85 44.99 -27.47
N ALA A 18 6.52 44.73 -28.58
CA ALA A 18 6.56 43.46 -29.30
C ALA A 18 7.91 42.73 -29.14
N GLY A 19 7.91 41.44 -29.48
CA GLY A 19 9.10 40.60 -29.75
C GLY A 19 9.12 39.37 -28.84
N GLY A 20 9.31 38.14 -29.29
CA GLY A 20 9.59 37.58 -30.61
C GLY A 20 9.53 36.05 -30.46
N ALA A 21 9.24 35.36 -31.57
CA ALA A 21 9.14 33.91 -31.67
C ALA A 21 10.47 33.20 -31.37
N LEU A 22 10.41 31.90 -31.05
CA LEU A 22 11.24 30.84 -31.66
C LEU A 22 10.72 29.46 -31.19
N GLY A 23 10.36 28.62 -32.15
CA GLY A 23 9.90 27.25 -31.93
C GLY A 23 11.04 26.23 -31.80
N GLY A 24 10.69 25.03 -31.34
CA GLY A 24 11.53 23.84 -31.37
C GLY A 24 10.69 22.56 -31.22
N PRO A 25 11.05 21.44 -31.87
CA PRO A 25 10.11 20.36 -32.21
C PRO A 25 10.23 19.11 -31.32
N GLY A 26 9.20 18.26 -31.37
CA GLY A 26 9.38 16.80 -31.34
C GLY A 26 9.25 16.11 -29.98
N GLY A 27 8.38 15.11 -29.89
CA GLY A 27 8.31 14.20 -28.75
C GLY A 27 7.00 13.44 -28.61
N ARG A 28 6.59 12.70 -29.66
CA ARG A 28 5.55 11.67 -29.53
C ARG A 28 6.14 10.47 -28.76
N GLY A 29 5.45 10.07 -27.69
CA GLY A 29 5.49 8.72 -27.14
C GLY A 29 6.55 8.45 -26.05
N ALA A 30 6.12 8.43 -24.80
CA ALA A 30 6.64 7.53 -23.74
C ALA A 30 5.85 7.66 -22.42
N MET A 31 4.51 7.77 -22.45
CA MET A 31 3.70 7.80 -21.21
C MET A 31 3.36 6.38 -20.73
N ALA A 32 4.35 5.47 -20.70
CA ALA A 32 4.17 4.10 -20.20
C ALA A 32 5.36 3.56 -19.39
N GLY A 33 6.55 4.17 -19.49
CA GLY A 33 7.72 3.78 -18.67
C GLY A 33 7.80 4.50 -17.32
N ALA A 34 7.25 5.70 -17.22
CA ALA A 34 7.37 6.51 -16.00
C ALA A 34 6.48 6.01 -14.85
N LEU A 35 5.29 5.48 -15.16
CA LEU A 35 4.38 4.93 -14.15
C LEU A 35 4.94 3.65 -13.51
N SER A 36 5.59 2.79 -14.29
CA SER A 36 6.21 1.56 -13.77
C SER A 36 7.42 1.86 -12.91
N LEU A 37 8.27 2.80 -13.32
CA LEU A 37 9.46 3.16 -12.54
C LEU A 37 9.07 3.95 -11.28
N ALA A 38 8.09 4.86 -11.37
CA ALA A 38 7.57 5.57 -10.21
C ALA A 38 6.88 4.64 -9.19
N PHE A 39 6.19 3.60 -9.66
CA PHE A 39 5.62 2.57 -8.77
C PHE A 39 6.73 1.70 -8.13
N LEU A 40 7.78 1.35 -8.87
CA LEU A 40 8.96 0.68 -8.31
C LEU A 40 9.70 1.59 -7.32
N PHE A 41 9.83 2.89 -7.60
CA PHE A 41 10.40 3.86 -6.68
C PHE A 41 9.53 4.05 -5.45
N PHE A 42 8.19 3.99 -5.57
CA PHE A 42 7.29 4.05 -4.41
C PHE A 42 7.42 2.79 -3.54
N LEU A 43 7.63 1.61 -4.14
CA LEU A 43 7.94 0.36 -3.42
C LEU A 43 9.36 0.35 -2.82
N CYS A 44 10.37 0.87 -3.52
CA CYS A 44 11.77 0.87 -3.08
C CYS A 44 12.09 2.01 -2.10
N ALA A 45 11.39 3.14 -2.17
CA ALA A 45 11.55 4.25 -1.20
C ALA A 45 11.03 3.88 0.20
N GLU A 46 10.27 2.79 0.33
CA GLU A 46 9.95 2.21 1.64
C GLU A 46 11.18 1.55 2.30
N VAL A 47 12.25 1.30 1.55
CA VAL A 47 13.48 0.66 2.06
C VAL A 47 14.56 1.68 2.46
N GLU A 48 14.48 2.93 2.03
CA GLU A 48 15.45 4.01 2.37
C GLU A 48 14.78 5.19 3.09
N GLY A 49 14.04 4.87 4.15
CA GLY A 49 13.34 5.83 5.01
C GLY A 49 13.70 5.71 6.48
N PHE A 50 14.95 5.35 6.83
CA PHE A 50 15.45 5.49 8.20
C PHE A 50 15.76 6.97 8.51
N THR A 51 14.72 7.79 8.55
CA THR A 51 14.67 8.87 9.53
C THR A 51 13.82 8.37 10.67
N LEU A 52 14.43 8.25 11.84
CA LEU A 52 13.81 8.05 13.15
C LEU A 52 12.87 9.23 13.45
N CYS A 53 11.83 9.43 12.64
CA CYS A 53 10.62 10.08 13.11
C CYS A 53 10.03 9.07 14.07
N GLN A 54 9.98 9.47 15.34
CA GLN A 54 9.25 8.78 16.39
C GLN A 54 7.75 8.84 16.09
N ALA A 55 7.32 8.34 14.92
CA ALA A 55 6.01 7.76 14.79
C ALA A 55 5.94 6.73 15.92
N PRO A 56 4.84 6.70 16.71
CA PRO A 56 4.67 5.60 17.63
C PRO A 56 4.87 4.34 16.78
N VAL A 57 5.91 3.56 17.05
CA VAL A 57 5.97 2.20 16.56
C VAL A 57 4.63 1.65 17.00
N LEU A 58 3.70 1.49 16.06
CA LEU A 58 2.41 0.90 16.37
C LEU A 58 2.82 -0.50 16.77
N GLN A 59 2.98 -0.70 18.08
CA GLN A 59 3.36 -1.97 18.65
C GLN A 59 2.15 -2.87 18.49
N THR A 60 1.95 -3.33 17.26
CA THR A 60 0.93 -4.29 16.93
C THR A 60 1.39 -5.57 17.58
N LYS A 61 0.65 -5.97 18.60
CA LYS A 61 0.85 -7.25 19.26
C LYS A 61 0.68 -8.34 18.21
N VAL A 62 1.77 -9.04 17.91
CA VAL A 62 1.75 -10.22 17.06
C VAL A 62 1.37 -11.40 17.95
N PHE A 63 0.37 -12.16 17.53
CA PHE A 63 -0.03 -13.36 18.23
C PHE A 63 0.41 -14.60 17.47
N GLN A 64 0.83 -15.64 18.18
CA GLN A 64 1.25 -16.92 17.61
C GLN A 64 0.29 -18.02 18.06
N TYR A 65 -0.25 -18.77 17.10
CA TYR A 65 -1.21 -19.85 17.33
C TYR A 65 -0.94 -21.05 16.43
N ARG A 66 -1.60 -22.16 16.76
CA ARG A 66 -1.78 -23.31 15.89
C ARG A 66 -3.18 -23.24 15.31
N LEU A 67 -3.33 -23.58 14.03
CA LEU A 67 -4.61 -23.59 13.34
C LEU A 67 -4.86 -24.98 12.77
N TRP A 68 -6.07 -25.47 12.98
CA TRP A 68 -6.56 -26.73 12.43
C TRP A 68 -7.99 -26.56 11.93
N ASP A 69 -8.36 -27.39 10.95
CA ASP A 69 -9.74 -27.44 10.45
C ASP A 69 -10.66 -28.26 11.39
N VAL A 70 -11.97 -28.22 11.13
CA VAL A 70 -12.96 -28.98 11.92
C VAL A 70 -12.74 -30.50 11.88
N ASN A 71 -12.01 -31.01 10.88
CA ASN A 71 -11.66 -32.43 10.70
C ASN A 71 -10.30 -32.79 11.32
N GLN A 72 -9.75 -31.94 12.18
CA GLN A 72 -8.46 -32.13 12.87
C GLN A 72 -7.27 -32.22 11.89
N LYS A 73 -7.33 -31.53 10.76
CA LYS A 73 -6.17 -31.35 9.88
C LYS A 73 -5.40 -30.10 10.31
N SER A 74 -4.15 -30.28 10.69
CA SER A 74 -3.22 -29.21 11.00
C SER A 74 -2.62 -28.64 9.72
N LEU A 75 -2.23 -27.36 9.76
CA LEU A 75 -1.48 -26.73 8.68
C LEU A 75 0.00 -27.08 8.77
N TYR A 76 0.64 -27.33 7.63
CA TYR A 76 2.08 -27.53 7.51
C TYR A 76 2.57 -27.05 6.15
N LEU A 77 3.88 -26.83 6.05
CA LEU A 77 4.51 -26.44 4.79
C LEU A 77 5.00 -27.66 4.02
N ARG A 78 4.70 -27.67 2.72
CA ARG A 78 5.22 -28.63 1.75
C ARG A 78 5.47 -27.91 0.43
N ASP A 79 6.70 -27.96 -0.07
CA ASP A 79 7.08 -27.36 -1.36
C ASP A 79 6.66 -25.87 -1.45
N ASP A 80 6.96 -25.09 -0.40
CA ASP A 80 6.57 -23.67 -0.22
C ASP A 80 5.05 -23.39 -0.20
N GLN A 81 4.22 -24.42 -0.17
CA GLN A 81 2.76 -24.31 -0.05
C GLN A 81 2.29 -24.66 1.35
N LEU A 82 1.27 -23.94 1.82
CA LEU A 82 0.59 -24.24 3.07
C LEU A 82 -0.51 -25.27 2.80
N VAL A 83 -0.39 -26.45 3.40
CA VAL A 83 -1.28 -27.60 3.17
C VAL A 83 -1.92 -28.02 4.49
N ALA A 84 -3.14 -28.55 4.43
CA ALA A 84 -3.83 -29.13 5.58
C ALA A 84 -3.77 -30.66 5.54
N GLY A 85 -3.33 -31.29 6.62
CA GLY A 85 -3.27 -32.75 6.73
C GLY A 85 -3.29 -33.27 8.16
N HIS A 86 -3.51 -34.57 8.30
CA HIS A 86 -3.45 -35.24 9.61
C HIS A 86 -2.00 -35.49 9.99
N LEU A 87 -1.48 -34.69 10.93
CA LEU A 87 -0.13 -34.85 11.45
C LEU A 87 -0.17 -35.66 12.75
N GLN A 88 0.59 -36.75 12.81
CA GLN A 88 0.65 -37.65 13.97
C GLN A 88 2.08 -38.15 14.19
N GLY A 89 2.38 -38.60 15.41
CA GLY A 89 3.70 -39.09 15.79
C GLY A 89 4.79 -38.05 15.50
N ALA A 90 5.88 -38.47 14.88
CA ALA A 90 7.00 -37.58 14.52
C ALA A 90 6.59 -36.43 13.58
N ASN A 91 5.58 -36.65 12.73
CA ASN A 91 5.13 -35.63 11.78
C ASN A 91 4.38 -34.48 12.45
N ALA A 92 3.95 -34.61 13.71
CA ALA A 92 3.35 -33.51 14.47
C ALA A 92 4.31 -32.32 14.64
N ALA A 93 5.64 -32.55 14.56
CA ALA A 93 6.64 -31.49 14.59
C ALA A 93 6.66 -30.62 13.33
N LEU A 94 6.03 -31.07 12.22
CA LEU A 94 5.93 -30.30 10.98
C LEU A 94 4.84 -29.24 11.00
N GLU A 95 4.02 -29.20 12.06
CA GLU A 95 2.91 -28.26 12.14
C GLU A 95 3.39 -26.81 12.12
N GLU A 96 2.81 -26.04 11.19
CA GLU A 96 3.15 -24.64 10.99
C GLU A 96 2.50 -23.77 12.08
N LYS A 97 3.32 -22.93 12.70
CA LYS A 97 2.82 -21.89 13.61
C LYS A 97 2.35 -20.70 12.79
N VAL A 98 1.11 -20.29 13.01
CA VAL A 98 0.52 -19.13 12.35
C VAL A 98 0.64 -17.92 13.26
N PHE A 99 1.13 -16.83 12.71
CA PHE A 99 1.20 -15.53 13.33
C PHE A 99 0.04 -14.69 12.82
N TRP A 100 -0.53 -13.80 13.62
CA TRP A 100 -1.51 -12.87 13.10
C TRP A 100 -1.49 -11.52 13.78
N VAL A 101 -1.96 -10.54 13.02
CA VAL A 101 -2.15 -9.15 13.45
C VAL A 101 -3.50 -8.62 12.93
N PRO A 102 -4.17 -7.71 13.66
CA PRO A 102 -5.33 -7.01 13.12
C PRO A 102 -4.96 -6.20 11.88
N ASN A 103 -5.85 -6.17 10.89
CA ASN A 103 -5.69 -5.33 9.70
C ASN A 103 -6.52 -4.06 9.81
N HIS A 104 -5.90 -2.98 10.28
CA HIS A 104 -6.57 -1.70 10.53
C HIS A 104 -6.97 -0.94 9.26
N ALA A 105 -6.66 -1.44 8.06
CA ALA A 105 -7.10 -0.84 6.81
C ALA A 105 -8.57 -1.11 6.47
N PHE A 106 -9.23 -2.03 7.18
CA PHE A 106 -10.62 -2.42 6.96
C PHE A 106 -11.51 -2.16 8.18
N GLU A 107 -12.83 -2.20 7.96
CA GLU A 107 -13.86 -2.01 8.99
C GLU A 107 -13.61 -2.92 10.22
N PRO A 108 -13.38 -2.35 11.44
CA PRO A 108 -13.01 -3.12 12.62
C PRO A 108 -14.03 -4.17 13.05
N ALA A 109 -15.33 -3.90 12.83
CA ALA A 109 -16.41 -4.83 13.18
C ALA A 109 -16.33 -6.18 12.44
N ARG A 110 -15.58 -6.24 11.34
CA ARG A 110 -15.36 -7.48 10.56
C ARG A 110 -14.18 -8.31 11.05
N LEU A 111 -13.45 -7.83 12.07
CA LEU A 111 -12.25 -8.46 12.64
C LEU A 111 -11.24 -8.90 11.56
N PRO A 112 -10.85 -8.01 10.64
CA PRO A 112 -9.92 -8.34 9.56
C PRO A 112 -8.53 -8.65 10.13
N VAL A 113 -7.88 -9.69 9.61
CA VAL A 113 -6.56 -10.13 10.09
C VAL A 113 -5.59 -10.37 8.93
N ILE A 114 -4.30 -10.19 9.19
CA ILE A 114 -3.21 -10.67 8.32
C ILE A 114 -2.61 -11.89 9.00
N LEU A 115 -2.47 -12.98 8.24
CA LEU A 115 -1.88 -14.23 8.71
C LEU A 115 -0.45 -14.37 8.17
N GLY A 116 0.49 -14.59 9.07
CA GLY A 116 1.90 -14.86 8.81
C GLY A 116 2.26 -16.32 9.04
N ILE A 117 3.18 -16.82 8.24
CA ILE A 117 3.82 -18.14 8.31
C ILE A 117 5.33 -17.97 8.27
N ARG A 118 6.11 -19.04 8.45
CA ARG A 118 7.58 -19.03 8.51
C ARG A 118 8.10 -18.03 9.53
N HIS A 119 7.60 -18.12 10.76
CA HIS A 119 7.95 -17.19 11.84
C HIS A 119 7.60 -15.72 11.52
N GLY A 120 6.59 -15.49 10.67
CA GLY A 120 6.14 -14.15 10.27
C GLY A 120 6.91 -13.55 9.09
N SER A 121 7.87 -14.26 8.49
CA SER A 121 8.62 -13.78 7.33
C SER A 121 7.84 -13.82 6.00
N ARG A 122 6.71 -14.53 5.98
CA ARG A 122 5.82 -14.64 4.81
C ARG A 122 4.38 -14.51 5.26
N CYS A 123 3.54 -13.92 4.42
CA CYS A 123 2.10 -13.76 4.68
C CYS A 123 1.27 -14.55 3.67
N LEU A 124 0.03 -14.87 4.05
CA LEU A 124 -0.98 -15.36 3.12
C LEU A 124 -1.55 -14.18 2.32
N ALA A 125 -1.71 -14.36 1.01
CA ALA A 125 -2.17 -13.36 0.06
C ALA A 125 -3.28 -13.94 -0.83
#